data_AF-A0A6H1L5L9-F1
#
_entry.id   AF-A0A6H1L5L9-F1
#
_cell.length_a   1.000
_cell.length_b   1.000
_cell.length_c   1.000
_cell.angle_alpha   90.00
_cell.angle_beta   90.00
_cell.angle_gamma   90.00
#
_symmetry.space_group_name_H-M   'P 1'
#
loop_
_entity.id
_entity.type
_entity.pdbx_description
1 polymer ?
#
loop_
_entity_poly.entity_id
_entity_poly.type
_entity_poly.pdbx_seq_one_letter_code
_entity_poly.pdbx_strand_id
1 'polypeptide(L)'
;MTSPLSRSRSRRATSHIAVRVAHAVLGGLLAVGWLLLPVARAGADEVRAAPGRGGTSTADLVLPLVAVVAAGALAAYSYARRTRRARTRTTPGGGTPHPVPFAELDRRARRLLVEIDDCVRTGTEELDRAADQFGEEAVETYSEALAFARSELMASFRLWQRLDDSRTDDSLVRRELLEEIATRCSEAGRRLDAEAPGFDLLRALERTLPAALESAQARFRELAARTPAAEATLSELRERYAPSASLSVAGHVEQAKDRLVFATTRLNQARQYLDRGEGARATVYLRAAEAAVDQAGLFMDGIDRLASELASAATLLPGALRDARAELAAARGLPAVGALPGRITHAASAVADVRREIAGGVRPYDPLGALRRVADATAPLLAEDRVPVDRAFLDRAFLDHALLPARSAVALASDFVTTHRGAVGVEARTRLSEAERHLALAPRTLVDVRRADGLALEAQQLAERDVRAYGNPYAGPEDAGVGGAVLGGILLDDTPNAPAASFGGPRTRGRRDF
;
A
#
# COMPACT_ATOMS: atom_id res chain seq x y z
N MET A 1 -15.62 79.90 -14.23
CA MET A 1 -15.36 80.53 -15.54
C MET A 1 -14.38 79.63 -16.28
N THR A 2 -14.50 79.59 -17.62
CA THR A 2 -13.78 78.78 -18.65
C THR A 2 -14.28 77.35 -18.95
N SER A 3 -15.13 77.29 -19.99
CA SER A 3 -15.49 76.15 -20.86
C SER A 3 -14.38 75.88 -21.91
N PRO A 4 -14.58 75.12 -23.02
CA PRO A 4 -15.13 73.78 -23.31
C PRO A 4 -14.13 72.94 -24.19
N LEU A 5 -14.58 71.82 -24.81
CA LEU A 5 -14.27 71.30 -26.19
C LEU A 5 -14.39 69.75 -26.20
N SER A 6 -15.46 69.13 -26.72
CA SER A 6 -15.91 68.91 -28.12
C SER A 6 -15.37 67.63 -28.79
N ARG A 7 -16.32 66.81 -29.29
CA ARG A 7 -16.28 65.91 -30.48
C ARG A 7 -15.30 64.70 -30.43
N SER A 8 -15.56 63.50 -30.95
CA SER A 8 -16.61 62.94 -31.81
C SER A 8 -16.37 61.42 -32.00
N ARG A 9 -17.48 60.68 -32.19
CA ARG A 9 -17.69 59.41 -32.94
C ARG A 9 -16.47 58.54 -33.37
N SER A 10 -16.60 57.23 -33.13
CA SER A 10 -16.35 56.22 -34.17
C SER A 10 -17.30 55.02 -34.04
N ARG A 11 -17.84 54.61 -35.19
CA ARG A 11 -18.76 53.48 -35.41
C ARG A 11 -17.98 52.15 -35.33
N ARG A 12 -18.52 51.11 -34.67
CA ARG A 12 -18.03 49.73 -34.84
C ARG A 12 -18.84 49.00 -35.89
N ALA A 13 -18.12 48.50 -36.88
CA ALA A 13 -18.58 47.63 -37.95
C ALA A 13 -18.77 46.19 -37.45
N THR A 14 -19.83 45.57 -37.93
CA THR A 14 -20.09 44.12 -37.96
C THR A 14 -19.30 43.48 -39.11
N SER A 15 -18.65 42.33 -38.88
CA SER A 15 -18.71 41.12 -39.74
C SER A 15 -17.53 40.11 -39.59
N HIS A 16 -17.83 38.85 -39.95
CA HIS A 16 -16.92 37.79 -40.47
C HIS A 16 -16.30 36.70 -39.56
N ILE A 17 -16.97 36.22 -38.50
CA ILE A 17 -16.54 34.96 -37.82
C ILE A 17 -17.51 33.78 -38.09
N ALA A 18 -18.78 34.04 -38.34
CA ALA A 18 -19.79 32.97 -38.47
C ALA A 18 -19.68 32.11 -39.75
N VAL A 19 -19.05 32.61 -40.83
CA VAL A 19 -19.02 31.91 -42.14
C VAL A 19 -17.89 30.86 -42.23
N ARG A 20 -16.84 30.97 -41.42
CA ARG A 20 -15.70 30.03 -41.43
C ARG A 20 -15.93 28.76 -40.61
N VAL A 21 -16.93 28.74 -39.74
CA VAL A 21 -17.27 27.55 -38.93
C VAL A 21 -18.18 26.57 -39.71
N ALA A 22 -18.99 27.07 -40.64
CA ALA A 22 -19.89 26.24 -41.45
C ALA A 22 -19.16 25.34 -42.48
N HIS A 23 -18.01 25.78 -43.01
CA HIS A 23 -17.26 25.01 -44.02
C HIS A 23 -16.41 23.86 -43.44
N ALA A 24 -16.05 23.92 -42.15
CA ALA A 24 -15.27 22.86 -41.50
C ALA A 24 -16.15 21.66 -41.06
N VAL A 25 -17.45 21.89 -40.82
CA VAL A 25 -18.40 20.84 -40.43
C VAL A 25 -18.90 20.04 -41.64
N LEU A 26 -18.97 20.65 -42.83
CA LEU A 26 -19.38 19.96 -44.06
C LEU A 26 -18.29 19.03 -44.62
N GLY A 27 -17.01 19.35 -44.40
CA GLY A 27 -15.88 18.51 -44.85
C GLY A 27 -15.67 17.23 -44.04
N GLY A 28 -16.07 17.22 -42.76
CA GLY A 28 -15.95 16.05 -41.88
C GLY A 28 -17.02 14.97 -42.14
N LEU A 29 -18.19 15.35 -42.67
CA LEU A 29 -19.30 14.42 -42.93
C LEU A 29 -19.17 13.67 -44.27
N LEU A 30 -18.32 14.14 -45.20
CA LEU A 30 -18.07 13.46 -46.47
C LEU A 30 -16.94 12.40 -46.40
N ALA A 31 -16.09 12.44 -45.37
CA ALA A 31 -14.99 11.48 -45.21
C ALA A 31 -15.40 10.14 -44.58
N VAL A 32 -16.53 10.10 -43.87
CA VAL A 32 -17.02 8.86 -43.21
C VAL A 32 -17.93 8.04 -44.14
N GLY A 33 -18.57 8.67 -45.13
CA GLY A 33 -19.41 7.97 -46.12
C GLY A 33 -18.65 7.15 -47.16
N TRP A 34 -17.33 7.32 -47.28
CA TRP A 34 -16.51 6.62 -48.28
C TRP A 34 -15.93 5.27 -47.80
N LEU A 35 -16.02 4.97 -46.50
CA LEU A 35 -15.49 3.73 -45.91
C LEU A 35 -16.53 2.62 -45.70
N LEU A 36 -17.79 2.83 -46.08
CA LEU A 36 -18.90 1.87 -45.89
C LEU A 36 -19.50 1.36 -47.21
N LEU A 37 -18.72 1.31 -48.29
CA LEU A 37 -19.12 0.67 -49.54
C LEU A 37 -18.62 -0.78 -49.59
N PRO A 38 -19.50 -1.80 -49.47
CA PRO A 38 -19.13 -3.17 -49.76
C PRO A 38 -19.11 -3.42 -51.28
N VAL A 39 -17.93 -3.79 -51.79
CA VAL A 39 -17.79 -4.37 -53.14
C VAL A 39 -18.26 -5.83 -53.08
N ALA A 40 -19.48 -6.07 -53.55
CA ALA A 40 -19.99 -7.41 -53.80
C ALA A 40 -19.46 -7.92 -55.16
N ARG A 41 -18.68 -9.00 -55.14
CA ARG A 41 -18.43 -9.86 -56.31
C ARG A 41 -19.32 -11.09 -56.18
N ALA A 42 -20.10 -11.35 -57.23
CA ALA A 42 -20.92 -12.54 -57.38
C ALA A 42 -20.04 -13.76 -57.73
N GLY A 43 -20.32 -14.89 -57.10
CA GLY A 43 -19.85 -16.22 -57.45
C GLY A 43 -20.83 -17.22 -56.85
N ALA A 44 -21.53 -17.95 -57.72
CA ALA A 44 -22.50 -18.98 -57.37
C ALA A 44 -21.78 -20.27 -56.96
N ASP A 45 -22.30 -20.96 -55.93
CA ASP A 45 -22.55 -22.40 -56.00
C ASP A 45 -23.45 -22.87 -54.83
N GLU A 46 -24.44 -23.70 -55.16
CA GLU A 46 -25.37 -24.36 -54.25
C GLU A 46 -24.74 -25.63 -53.62
N VAL A 47 -24.85 -25.83 -52.29
CA VAL A 47 -25.06 -27.18 -51.69
C VAL A 47 -25.87 -27.12 -50.39
N ARG A 48 -27.00 -27.84 -50.41
CA ARG A 48 -27.88 -28.46 -49.37
C ARG A 48 -27.53 -28.46 -47.85
N ALA A 49 -28.49 -27.93 -47.08
CA ALA A 49 -29.17 -28.35 -45.83
C ALA A 49 -28.52 -29.25 -44.73
N ALA A 50 -28.47 -28.72 -43.47
CA ALA A 50 -29.17 -29.19 -42.23
C ALA A 50 -28.61 -28.49 -40.95
N PRO A 51 -29.33 -28.41 -39.80
CA PRO A 51 -29.34 -27.23 -38.91
C PRO A 51 -28.49 -27.33 -37.62
N GLY A 52 -28.11 -26.17 -37.06
CA GLY A 52 -27.81 -26.05 -35.63
C GLY A 52 -26.67 -25.10 -35.24
N ARG A 53 -27.00 -23.84 -34.91
CA ARG A 53 -26.49 -23.02 -33.78
C ARG A 53 -26.78 -21.54 -34.05
N GLY A 54 -27.43 -20.89 -33.10
CA GLY A 54 -27.67 -19.45 -33.12
C GLY A 54 -26.34 -18.70 -33.13
N GLY A 55 -26.03 -18.08 -34.26
CA GLY A 55 -24.89 -17.18 -34.42
C GLY A 55 -25.20 -15.83 -33.79
N THR A 56 -24.33 -15.40 -32.89
CA THR A 56 -24.23 -14.02 -32.40
C THR A 56 -24.10 -13.08 -33.59
N SER A 57 -25.12 -12.25 -33.78
CA SER A 57 -25.19 -11.26 -34.84
C SER A 57 -24.09 -10.22 -34.66
N THR A 58 -23.36 -9.93 -35.73
CA THR A 58 -22.39 -8.83 -35.83
C THR A 58 -23.01 -7.45 -35.56
N ALA A 59 -24.34 -7.36 -35.43
CA ALA A 59 -25.04 -6.16 -34.98
C ALA A 59 -24.86 -5.84 -33.47
N ASP A 60 -24.58 -6.83 -32.61
CA ASP A 60 -24.48 -6.61 -31.15
C ASP A 60 -23.14 -6.03 -30.68
N LEU A 61 -22.11 -5.99 -31.53
CA LEU A 61 -20.80 -5.40 -31.22
C LEU A 61 -20.65 -3.95 -31.71
N VAL A 62 -21.54 -3.49 -32.58
CA VAL A 62 -21.47 -2.13 -33.15
C VAL A 62 -21.90 -1.09 -32.11
N LEU A 63 -22.91 -1.40 -31.28
CA LEU A 63 -23.43 -0.49 -30.28
C LEU A 63 -22.43 -0.18 -29.13
N PRO A 64 -21.74 -1.16 -28.52
CA PRO A 64 -20.72 -0.87 -27.52
C PRO A 64 -19.49 -0.16 -28.11
N LEU A 65 -19.08 -0.49 -29.34
CA LEU A 65 -17.94 0.18 -29.99
C LEU A 65 -18.24 1.67 -30.27
N VAL A 66 -19.45 1.99 -30.72
CA VAL A 66 -19.89 3.39 -30.93
C VAL A 66 -19.96 4.15 -29.60
N ALA A 67 -20.37 3.50 -28.51
CA ALA A 67 -20.39 4.12 -27.18
C ALA A 67 -18.97 4.45 -26.67
N VAL A 68 -17.99 3.55 -26.86
CA VAL A 68 -16.59 3.80 -26.49
C VAL A 68 -15.98 4.93 -27.33
N VAL A 69 -16.25 4.96 -28.65
CA VAL A 69 -15.76 6.03 -29.53
C VAL A 69 -16.39 7.38 -29.18
N ALA A 70 -17.70 7.41 -28.87
CA ALA A 70 -18.39 8.63 -28.46
C ALA A 70 -17.89 9.16 -27.10
N ALA A 71 -17.64 8.28 -26.13
CA ALA A 71 -17.07 8.64 -24.84
C ALA A 71 -15.62 9.18 -24.99
N GLY A 72 -14.80 8.52 -25.81
CA GLY A 72 -13.44 8.98 -26.14
C GLY A 72 -13.43 10.35 -26.82
N ALA A 73 -14.35 10.59 -27.77
CA ALA A 73 -14.49 11.88 -28.44
C ALA A 73 -14.94 13.00 -27.49
N LEU A 74 -15.87 12.72 -26.57
CA LEU A 74 -16.33 13.66 -25.53
C LEU A 74 -15.22 13.98 -24.50
N ALA A 75 -14.43 12.98 -24.10
CA ALA A 75 -13.28 13.16 -23.22
C ALA A 75 -12.19 14.02 -23.90
N ALA A 76 -11.84 13.70 -25.15
CA ALA A 76 -10.88 14.49 -25.93
C ALA A 76 -11.38 15.93 -26.18
N TYR A 77 -12.67 16.11 -26.48
CA TYR A 77 -13.27 17.43 -26.67
C TYR A 77 -13.30 18.25 -25.38
N SER A 78 -13.67 17.66 -24.24
CA SER A 78 -13.68 18.35 -22.94
C SER A 78 -12.26 18.71 -22.47
N TYR A 79 -11.28 17.83 -22.71
CA TYR A 79 -9.86 18.10 -22.47
C TYR A 79 -9.32 19.23 -23.36
N ALA A 80 -9.61 19.19 -24.67
CA ALA A 80 -9.23 20.25 -25.61
C ALA A 80 -9.91 21.59 -25.28
N ARG A 81 -11.17 21.57 -24.82
CA ARG A 81 -11.90 22.77 -24.40
C ARG A 81 -11.34 23.35 -23.10
N ARG A 82 -10.92 22.50 -22.15
CA ARG A 82 -10.30 22.90 -20.89
C ARG A 82 -8.91 23.50 -21.10
N THR A 83 -8.09 22.89 -21.97
CA THR A 83 -6.76 23.40 -22.33
C THR A 83 -6.84 24.70 -23.14
N ARG A 84 -7.84 24.87 -24.01
CA ARG A 84 -8.08 26.14 -24.72
C ARG A 84 -8.57 27.25 -23.78
N ARG A 85 -9.42 26.95 -22.79
CA ARG A 85 -9.83 27.94 -21.75
C ARG A 85 -8.69 28.30 -20.79
N ALA A 86 -7.74 27.40 -20.56
CA ALA A 86 -6.52 27.69 -19.80
C ALA A 86 -5.57 28.60 -20.59
N ARG A 87 -5.51 28.46 -21.92
CA ARG A 87 -4.66 29.28 -22.80
C ARG A 87 -5.21 30.67 -23.16
N THR A 88 -6.50 30.94 -22.91
CA THR A 88 -7.11 32.26 -23.19
C THR A 88 -7.44 33.10 -21.96
N ARG A 89 -7.00 32.69 -20.76
CA ARG A 89 -6.95 33.58 -19.60
C ARG A 89 -5.64 34.36 -19.58
N THR A 90 -5.58 35.40 -20.41
CA THR A 90 -4.65 36.51 -20.21
C THR A 90 -5.23 37.40 -19.12
N THR A 91 -5.06 36.99 -17.86
CA THR A 91 -5.20 37.91 -16.72
C THR A 91 -3.87 38.64 -16.57
N PRO A 92 -3.80 39.98 -16.73
CA PRO A 92 -2.61 40.75 -16.42
C PRO A 92 -2.51 40.84 -14.90
N GLY A 93 -1.74 39.92 -14.32
CA GLY A 93 -1.46 39.85 -12.90
C GLY A 93 -0.08 39.23 -12.71
N GLY A 94 0.95 39.91 -13.21
CA GLY A 94 2.34 39.56 -12.99
C GLY A 94 2.75 39.84 -11.54
N GLY A 95 2.27 39.02 -10.61
CA GLY A 95 3.00 38.77 -9.38
C GLY A 95 4.01 37.67 -9.69
N THR A 96 5.29 37.90 -9.39
CA THR A 96 6.26 36.81 -9.35
C THR A 96 5.70 35.70 -8.45
N PRO A 97 5.68 34.43 -8.88
CA PRO A 97 5.29 33.34 -7.98
C PRO A 97 6.21 33.39 -6.77
N HIS A 98 5.70 33.78 -5.61
CA HIS A 98 6.47 33.63 -4.38
C HIS A 98 6.70 32.12 -4.18
N PRO A 99 7.95 31.66 -4.04
CA PRO A 99 8.23 30.25 -3.83
C PRO A 99 7.51 29.80 -2.55
N VAL A 100 6.82 28.65 -2.62
CA VAL A 100 6.14 28.06 -1.46
C VAL A 100 7.11 28.03 -0.27
N PRO A 101 6.73 28.49 0.93
CA PRO A 101 7.61 28.44 2.09
C PRO A 101 8.11 27.01 2.33
N PHE A 102 9.39 26.84 2.69
CA PHE A 102 10.00 25.51 2.86
C PHE A 102 9.20 24.62 3.83
N ALA A 103 8.75 25.18 4.96
CA ALA A 103 7.93 24.46 5.92
C ALA A 103 6.59 23.98 5.35
N GLU A 104 5.98 24.72 4.42
CA GLU A 104 4.75 24.26 3.75
C GLU A 104 5.04 23.16 2.74
N LEU A 105 6.17 23.24 2.03
CA LEU A 105 6.61 22.20 1.11
C LEU A 105 6.93 20.90 1.85
N ASP A 106 7.66 20.97 2.97
CA ASP A 106 7.95 19.82 3.84
C ASP A 106 6.66 19.16 4.33
N ARG A 107 5.74 19.94 4.92
CA ARG A 107 4.42 19.44 5.37
C ARG A 107 3.64 18.80 4.22
N ARG A 108 3.66 19.40 3.02
CA ARG A 108 3.00 18.86 1.83
C ARG A 108 3.61 17.53 1.39
N ALA A 109 4.94 17.42 1.35
CA ALA A 109 5.63 16.19 0.96
C ALA A 109 5.32 15.05 1.94
N ARG A 110 5.34 15.33 3.26
CA ARG A 110 4.96 14.36 4.31
C ARG A 110 3.54 13.85 4.12
N ARG A 111 2.57 14.75 3.90
CA ARG A 111 1.17 14.37 3.64
C ARG A 111 1.04 13.48 2.40
N LEU A 112 1.67 13.87 1.29
CA LEU A 112 1.60 13.11 0.05
C LEU A 112 2.21 11.71 0.16
N LEU A 113 3.31 11.55 0.91
CA LEU A 113 3.94 10.25 1.18
C LEU A 113 3.01 9.31 1.95
N VAL A 114 2.36 9.82 3.01
CA VAL A 114 1.41 9.04 3.81
C VAL A 114 0.17 8.70 2.96
N GLU A 115 -0.41 9.68 2.28
CA GLU A 115 -1.60 9.48 1.44
C GLU A 115 -1.37 8.45 0.34
N ILE A 116 -0.22 8.49 -0.35
CA ILE A 116 0.04 7.54 -1.43
C ILE A 116 0.36 6.14 -0.91
N ASP A 117 1.04 5.99 0.23
CA ASP A 117 1.26 4.68 0.86
C ASP A 117 -0.07 4.05 1.30
N ASP A 118 -1.00 4.84 1.86
CA ASP A 118 -2.35 4.37 2.16
C ASP A 118 -3.11 3.90 0.90
N CYS A 119 -3.00 4.67 -0.20
CA CYS A 119 -3.63 4.31 -1.48
C CYS A 119 -3.05 3.01 -2.03
N VAL A 120 -1.74 2.81 -1.92
CA VAL A 120 -1.06 1.57 -2.34
C VAL A 120 -1.49 0.39 -1.48
N ARG A 121 -1.56 0.54 -0.15
CA ARG A 121 -2.02 -0.53 0.76
C ARG A 121 -3.47 -0.92 0.49
N THR A 122 -4.37 0.07 0.45
CA THR A 122 -5.79 -0.16 0.11
C THR A 122 -5.95 -0.77 -1.27
N GLY A 123 -5.21 -0.26 -2.27
CA GLY A 123 -5.26 -0.80 -3.63
C GLY A 123 -4.74 -2.23 -3.72
N THR A 124 -3.76 -2.61 -2.90
CA THR A 124 -3.26 -4.00 -2.79
C THR A 124 -4.35 -4.91 -2.23
N GLU A 125 -4.93 -4.55 -1.09
CA GLU A 125 -6.00 -5.30 -0.43
C GLU A 125 -7.19 -5.54 -1.38
N GLU A 126 -7.60 -4.51 -2.13
CA GLU A 126 -8.72 -4.65 -3.06
C GLU A 126 -8.36 -5.44 -4.32
N LEU A 127 -7.14 -5.29 -4.83
CA LEU A 127 -6.66 -5.98 -6.02
C LEU A 127 -6.53 -7.49 -5.79
N ASP A 128 -5.94 -7.91 -4.66
CA ASP A 128 -5.78 -9.32 -4.31
C ASP A 128 -7.16 -10.01 -4.26
N ARG A 129 -8.15 -9.36 -3.65
CA ARG A 129 -9.54 -9.85 -3.62
C ARG A 129 -10.17 -9.93 -5.01
N ALA A 130 -9.89 -8.94 -5.87
CA ALA A 130 -10.39 -8.95 -7.24
C ALA A 130 -9.72 -10.06 -8.07
N ALA A 131 -8.43 -10.30 -7.90
CA ALA A 131 -7.67 -11.37 -8.55
C ALA A 131 -8.22 -12.75 -8.17
N ASP A 132 -8.47 -13.00 -6.88
CA ASP A 132 -9.07 -14.26 -6.40
C ASP A 132 -10.44 -14.55 -7.04
N GLN A 133 -11.21 -13.51 -7.34
CA GLN A 133 -12.57 -13.63 -7.82
C GLN A 133 -12.69 -13.66 -9.35
N PHE A 134 -11.87 -12.87 -10.06
CA PHE A 134 -11.97 -12.66 -11.51
C PHE A 134 -10.77 -13.21 -12.30
N GLY A 135 -9.71 -13.62 -11.60
CA GLY A 135 -8.44 -14.05 -12.18
C GLY A 135 -7.48 -12.89 -12.48
N GLU A 136 -6.19 -13.23 -12.58
CA GLU A 136 -5.09 -12.27 -12.78
C GLU A 136 -5.23 -11.45 -14.07
N GLU A 137 -5.70 -12.07 -15.16
CA GLU A 137 -5.87 -11.40 -16.46
C GLU A 137 -6.89 -10.26 -16.39
N ALA A 138 -7.96 -10.42 -15.59
CA ALA A 138 -9.00 -9.41 -15.43
C ALA A 138 -8.51 -8.17 -14.66
N VAL A 139 -7.43 -8.30 -13.89
CA VAL A 139 -6.89 -7.24 -13.03
C VAL A 139 -5.54 -6.67 -13.49
N GLU A 140 -5.04 -7.09 -14.65
CA GLU A 140 -3.70 -6.76 -15.15
C GLU A 140 -3.45 -5.24 -15.19
N THR A 141 -4.37 -4.47 -15.77
CA THR A 141 -4.23 -3.00 -15.88
C THR A 141 -4.11 -2.31 -14.51
N TYR A 142 -4.83 -2.81 -13.51
CA TYR A 142 -4.81 -2.27 -12.14
C TYR A 142 -3.53 -2.69 -11.41
N SER A 143 -3.08 -3.92 -11.65
CA SER A 143 -1.81 -4.46 -11.16
C SER A 143 -0.63 -3.63 -11.66
N GLU A 144 -0.63 -3.23 -12.94
CA GLU A 144 0.38 -2.33 -13.50
C GLU A 144 0.34 -0.94 -12.87
N ALA A 145 -0.84 -0.36 -12.68
CA ALA A 145 -1.01 0.94 -12.03
C ALA A 145 -0.48 0.93 -10.58
N LEU A 146 -0.77 -0.15 -9.86
CA LEU A 146 -0.30 -0.35 -8.49
C LEU A 146 1.22 -0.58 -8.43
N ALA A 147 1.77 -1.37 -9.35
CA ALA A 147 3.22 -1.58 -9.47
C ALA A 147 3.95 -0.27 -9.76
N PHE A 148 3.41 0.57 -10.66
CA PHE A 148 3.93 1.91 -10.91
C PHE A 148 3.91 2.77 -9.64
N ALA A 149 2.77 2.84 -8.95
CA ALA A 149 2.64 3.63 -7.73
C ALA A 149 3.59 3.16 -6.61
N ARG A 150 3.75 1.85 -6.42
CA ARG A 150 4.74 1.26 -5.51
C ARG A 150 6.15 1.68 -5.87
N SER A 151 6.52 1.65 -7.15
CA SER A 151 7.87 2.01 -7.59
C SER A 151 8.20 3.48 -7.32
N GLU A 152 7.27 4.40 -7.60
CA GLU A 152 7.42 5.82 -7.32
C GLU A 152 7.47 6.10 -5.81
N LEU A 153 6.64 5.41 -5.02
CA LEU A 153 6.63 5.53 -3.57
C LEU A 153 7.96 5.08 -2.94
N MET A 154 8.48 3.93 -3.36
CA MET A 154 9.80 3.46 -2.92
C MET A 154 10.91 4.45 -3.30
N ALA A 155 10.85 5.06 -4.49
CA ALA A 155 11.78 6.11 -4.89
C ALA A 155 11.65 7.36 -4.00
N SER A 156 10.43 7.78 -3.69
CA SER A 156 10.17 8.91 -2.79
C SER A 156 10.66 8.67 -1.36
N PHE A 157 10.48 7.48 -0.79
CA PHE A 157 11.02 7.15 0.53
C PHE A 157 12.56 7.15 0.55
N ARG A 158 13.23 6.75 -0.54
CA ARG A 158 14.70 6.89 -0.64
C ARG A 158 15.16 8.34 -0.63
N LEU A 159 14.43 9.22 -1.33
CA LEU A 159 14.71 10.66 -1.30
C LEU A 159 14.48 11.24 0.10
N TRP A 160 13.43 10.79 0.79
CA TRP A 160 13.14 11.15 2.17
C TRP A 160 14.24 10.67 3.13
N GLN A 161 14.67 9.41 3.02
CA GLN A 161 15.78 8.87 3.81
C GLN A 161 17.07 9.67 3.60
N ARG A 162 17.38 10.06 2.36
CA ARG A 162 18.53 10.93 2.06
C ARG A 162 18.40 12.30 2.71
N LEU A 163 17.20 12.88 2.75
CA LEU A 163 16.92 14.16 3.39
C LEU A 163 17.17 14.08 4.91
N ASP A 164 16.71 13.00 5.55
CA ASP A 164 16.88 12.76 6.98
C ASP A 164 18.34 12.45 7.35
N ASP A 165 19.06 11.70 6.52
CA ASP A 165 20.47 11.37 6.74
C ASP A 165 21.42 12.54 6.40
N SER A 166 20.99 13.48 5.56
CA SER A 166 21.81 14.62 5.15
C SER A 166 22.03 15.59 6.31
N ARG A 167 23.30 15.74 6.74
CA ARG A 167 23.73 16.79 7.68
C ARG A 167 23.96 18.15 7.00
N THR A 168 23.54 18.32 5.75
CA THR A 168 23.81 19.53 4.98
C THR A 168 22.77 20.60 5.31
N ASP A 169 23.23 21.81 5.62
CA ASP A 169 22.37 22.98 5.82
C ASP A 169 21.99 23.67 4.50
N ASP A 170 22.35 23.07 3.36
CA ASP A 170 22.00 23.60 2.03
C ASP A 170 20.48 23.53 1.77
N SER A 171 19.85 24.68 1.97
CA SER A 171 18.41 24.86 1.79
C SER A 171 17.91 24.63 0.35
N LEU A 172 18.78 24.76 -0.68
CA LEU A 172 18.39 24.55 -2.07
C LEU A 172 18.27 23.06 -2.39
N VAL A 173 19.29 22.27 -2.04
CA VAL A 173 19.26 20.81 -2.23
C VAL A 173 18.10 20.17 -1.48
N ARG A 174 17.85 20.59 -0.23
CA ARG A 174 16.71 20.10 0.55
C ARG A 174 15.38 20.42 -0.12
N ARG A 175 15.25 21.61 -0.71
CA ARG A 175 14.04 22.03 -1.42
C ARG A 175 13.82 21.20 -2.68
N GLU A 176 14.86 20.99 -3.49
CA GLU A 176 14.79 20.17 -4.71
C GLU A 176 14.32 18.74 -4.41
N LEU A 177 14.87 18.11 -3.35
CA LEU A 177 14.44 16.78 -2.91
C LEU A 177 12.95 16.74 -2.54
N LEU A 178 12.46 17.73 -1.79
CA LEU A 178 11.04 17.80 -1.40
C LEU A 178 10.13 18.06 -2.60
N GLU A 179 10.54 18.87 -3.57
CA GLU A 179 9.80 19.11 -4.81
C GLU A 179 9.74 17.85 -5.68
N GLU A 180 10.82 17.07 -5.74
CA GLU A 180 10.86 15.77 -6.43
C GLU A 180 9.92 14.76 -5.74
N ILE A 181 9.98 14.63 -4.41
CA ILE A 181 9.08 13.77 -3.64
C ILE A 181 7.62 14.12 -3.91
N ALA A 182 7.27 15.40 -3.83
CA ALA A 182 5.90 15.85 -4.09
C ALA A 182 5.44 15.55 -5.53
N THR A 183 6.35 15.66 -6.51
CA THR A 183 6.08 15.37 -7.92
C THR A 183 5.79 13.88 -8.13
N ARG A 184 6.66 13.00 -7.64
CA ARG A 184 6.52 11.54 -7.74
C ARG A 184 5.26 11.02 -7.07
N CYS A 185 4.99 11.43 -5.83
CA CYS A 185 3.76 11.04 -5.12
C CYS A 185 2.50 11.54 -5.86
N SER A 186 2.55 12.75 -6.42
CA SER A 186 1.43 13.29 -7.20
C SER A 186 1.21 12.53 -8.51
N GLU A 187 2.26 11.98 -9.11
CA GLU A 187 2.20 11.19 -10.33
C GLU A 187 1.65 9.78 -10.07
N ALA A 188 2.17 9.10 -9.04
CA ALA A 188 1.62 7.85 -8.54
C ALA A 188 0.12 7.98 -8.24
N GLY A 189 -0.28 9.04 -7.52
CA GLY A 189 -1.68 9.31 -7.22
C GLY A 189 -2.53 9.55 -8.48
N ARG A 190 -2.01 10.26 -9.48
CA ARG A 190 -2.70 10.43 -10.78
C ARG A 190 -2.89 9.11 -11.51
N ARG A 191 -1.88 8.23 -11.51
CA ARG A 191 -1.96 6.92 -12.17
C ARG A 191 -3.07 6.08 -11.55
N LEU A 192 -3.14 6.02 -10.21
CA LEU A 192 -4.19 5.29 -9.49
C LEU A 192 -5.58 5.92 -9.69
N ASP A 193 -5.68 7.25 -9.62
CA ASP A 193 -6.94 7.97 -9.87
C ASP A 193 -7.50 7.72 -11.29
N ALA A 194 -6.64 7.51 -12.28
CA ALA A 194 -7.05 7.26 -13.66
C ALA A 194 -7.74 5.89 -13.83
N GLU A 195 -7.35 4.90 -13.03
CA GLU A 195 -7.87 3.53 -13.12
C GLU A 195 -9.05 3.26 -12.18
N ALA A 196 -9.28 4.13 -11.19
CA ALA A 196 -10.35 3.99 -10.21
C ALA A 196 -11.73 3.69 -10.83
N PRO A 197 -12.21 4.43 -11.85
CA PRO A 197 -13.52 4.13 -12.47
C PRO A 197 -13.56 2.77 -13.18
N GLY A 198 -12.44 2.31 -13.74
CA GLY A 198 -12.37 0.99 -14.36
C GLY A 198 -12.45 -0.11 -13.31
N PHE A 199 -11.70 0.04 -12.22
CA PHE A 199 -11.72 -0.91 -11.11
C PHE A 199 -13.11 -1.00 -10.48
N ASP A 200 -13.81 0.13 -10.37
CA ASP A 200 -15.20 0.17 -9.90
C ASP A 200 -16.15 -0.62 -10.79
N LEU A 201 -15.99 -0.53 -12.12
CA LEU A 201 -16.78 -1.33 -13.05
C LEU A 201 -16.48 -2.82 -12.89
N LEU A 202 -15.21 -3.21 -12.73
CA LEU A 202 -14.85 -4.60 -12.42
C LEU A 202 -15.51 -5.07 -11.11
N ARG A 203 -15.47 -4.24 -10.07
CA ARG A 203 -16.13 -4.51 -8.79
C ARG A 203 -17.65 -4.47 -8.89
N ALA A 204 -18.25 -3.76 -9.85
CA ALA A 204 -19.69 -3.77 -10.10
C ALA A 204 -20.15 -5.01 -10.89
N LEU A 205 -19.24 -5.65 -11.64
CA LEU A 205 -19.44 -6.99 -12.21
C LEU A 205 -19.38 -8.09 -11.14
N GLU A 206 -18.94 -7.76 -9.92
CA GLU A 206 -19.12 -8.62 -8.76
C GLU A 206 -20.61 -8.95 -8.59
N ARG A 207 -20.86 -10.10 -7.98
CA ARG A 207 -22.19 -10.56 -7.53
C ARG A 207 -23.12 -9.40 -7.16
N THR A 208 -24.42 -9.56 -7.41
CA THR A 208 -25.42 -8.58 -6.97
C THR A 208 -25.17 -8.18 -5.51
N LEU A 209 -25.40 -6.91 -5.16
CA LEU A 209 -25.16 -6.40 -3.81
C LEU A 209 -25.67 -7.31 -2.67
N PRO A 210 -26.84 -7.99 -2.78
CA PRO A 210 -27.24 -9.03 -1.83
C PRO A 210 -26.24 -10.17 -1.66
N ALA A 211 -25.72 -10.73 -2.76
CA ALA A 211 -24.78 -11.84 -2.71
C ALA A 211 -23.38 -11.43 -2.25
N ALA A 212 -22.96 -10.19 -2.52
CA ALA A 212 -21.73 -9.62 -1.91
C ALA A 212 -21.90 -9.48 -0.39
N LEU A 213 -23.04 -8.99 0.09
CA LEU A 213 -23.36 -8.88 1.51
C LEU A 213 -23.39 -10.25 2.22
N GLU A 214 -23.99 -11.28 1.60
CA GLU A 214 -23.96 -12.65 2.13
C GLU A 214 -22.52 -13.20 2.24
N SER A 215 -21.66 -12.92 1.25
CA SER A 215 -20.26 -13.31 1.25
C SER A 215 -19.49 -12.65 2.41
N ALA A 216 -19.66 -11.34 2.59
CA ALA A 216 -19.03 -10.61 3.69
C ALA A 216 -19.52 -11.12 5.06
N GLN A 217 -20.81 -11.45 5.20
CA GLN A 217 -21.37 -12.05 6.42
C GLN A 217 -20.86 -13.48 6.67
N ALA A 218 -20.59 -14.26 5.63
CA ALA A 218 -19.98 -15.58 5.78
C ALA A 218 -18.54 -15.46 6.30
N ARG A 219 -17.73 -14.57 5.71
CA ARG A 219 -16.36 -14.29 6.14
C ARG A 219 -16.30 -13.74 7.57
N PHE A 220 -17.19 -12.82 7.91
CA PHE A 220 -17.34 -12.33 9.29
C PHE A 220 -17.59 -13.47 10.29
N ARG A 221 -18.53 -14.39 9.99
CA ARG A 221 -18.84 -15.54 10.86
C ARG A 221 -17.67 -16.50 11.00
N GLU A 222 -16.94 -16.73 9.91
CA GLU A 222 -15.73 -17.55 9.91
C GLU A 222 -14.67 -16.98 10.86
N LEU A 223 -14.34 -15.68 10.73
CA LEU A 223 -13.37 -15.03 11.61
C LEU A 223 -13.84 -14.94 13.06
N ALA A 224 -15.12 -14.64 13.29
CA ALA A 224 -15.69 -14.66 14.63
C ALA A 224 -15.52 -16.04 15.29
N ALA A 225 -15.75 -17.13 14.55
CA ALA A 225 -15.54 -18.49 15.03
C ALA A 225 -14.07 -18.86 15.24
N ARG A 226 -13.12 -18.22 14.54
CA ARG A 226 -11.67 -18.39 14.75
C ARG A 226 -11.14 -17.67 16.00
N THR A 227 -11.83 -16.66 16.52
CA THR A 227 -11.36 -15.84 17.66
C THR A 227 -10.92 -16.68 18.88
N PRO A 228 -11.70 -17.67 19.36
CA PRO A 228 -11.29 -18.49 20.51
C PRO A 228 -10.02 -19.32 20.24
N ALA A 229 -9.82 -19.77 19.01
CA ALA A 229 -8.61 -20.49 18.63
C ALA A 229 -7.38 -19.56 18.65
N ALA A 230 -7.52 -18.33 18.14
CA ALA A 230 -6.45 -17.33 18.20
C ALA A 230 -6.09 -16.96 19.67
N GLU A 231 -7.08 -16.87 20.55
CA GLU A 231 -6.89 -16.69 22.00
C GLU A 231 -6.12 -17.84 22.65
N ALA A 232 -6.49 -19.08 22.30
CA ALA A 232 -5.80 -20.28 22.78
C ALA A 232 -4.34 -20.29 22.30
N THR A 233 -4.09 -20.05 21.00
CA THR A 233 -2.73 -19.95 20.44
C THR A 233 -1.91 -18.89 21.19
N LEU A 234 -2.44 -17.69 21.40
CA LEU A 234 -1.72 -16.63 22.12
C LEU A 234 -1.43 -17.00 23.58
N SER A 235 -2.34 -17.72 24.23
CA SER A 235 -2.15 -18.22 25.60
C SER A 235 -1.05 -19.27 25.66
N GLU A 236 -1.04 -20.23 24.72
CA GLU A 236 0.03 -21.22 24.59
C GLU A 236 1.40 -20.58 24.34
N LEU A 237 1.47 -19.52 23.52
CA LEU A 237 2.72 -18.78 23.31
C LEU A 237 3.24 -18.14 24.60
N ARG A 238 2.35 -17.59 25.43
CA ARG A 238 2.70 -16.95 26.72
C ARG A 238 3.14 -17.96 27.78
N GLU A 239 2.62 -19.19 27.73
CA GLU A 239 3.05 -20.28 28.61
C GLU A 239 4.42 -20.84 28.19
N ARG A 240 4.64 -20.97 26.88
CA ARG A 240 5.81 -21.64 26.32
C ARG A 240 7.06 -20.75 26.21
N TYR A 241 6.87 -19.47 25.89
CA TYR A 241 7.96 -18.54 25.57
C TYR A 241 7.99 -17.34 26.51
N ALA A 242 9.12 -16.62 26.54
CA ALA A 242 9.25 -15.42 27.34
C ALA A 242 8.24 -14.34 26.89
N PRO A 243 7.79 -13.43 27.77
CA PRO A 243 6.85 -12.36 27.40
C PRO A 243 7.31 -11.51 26.22
N SER A 244 8.62 -11.33 26.01
CA SER A 244 9.17 -10.59 24.87
C SER A 244 8.85 -11.25 23.53
N ALA A 245 8.69 -12.58 23.49
CA ALA A 245 8.43 -13.34 22.27
C ALA A 245 7.04 -13.06 21.69
N SER A 246 6.05 -12.73 22.53
CA SER A 246 4.66 -12.47 22.13
C SER A 246 4.23 -11.01 22.28
N LEU A 247 5.16 -10.11 22.64
CA LEU A 247 4.82 -8.72 22.98
C LEU A 247 4.19 -7.99 21.80
N SER A 248 4.71 -8.21 20.58
CA SER A 248 4.23 -7.57 19.35
C SER A 248 2.78 -7.91 19.00
N VAL A 249 2.28 -9.07 19.43
CA VAL A 249 0.91 -9.54 19.14
C VAL A 249 0.00 -9.52 20.38
N ALA A 250 0.46 -8.97 21.50
CA ALA A 250 -0.23 -9.09 22.79
C ALA A 250 -1.67 -8.55 22.77
N GLY A 251 -1.95 -7.55 21.93
CA GLY A 251 -3.26 -6.92 21.75
C GLY A 251 -4.04 -7.37 20.51
N HIS A 252 -3.49 -8.26 19.67
CA HIS A 252 -4.08 -8.61 18.38
C HIS A 252 -5.50 -9.18 18.49
N VAL A 253 -5.76 -10.03 19.50
CA VAL A 253 -7.11 -10.57 19.73
C VAL A 253 -8.13 -9.46 20.01
N GLU A 254 -7.78 -8.52 20.89
CA GLU A 254 -8.69 -7.43 21.26
C GLU A 254 -8.91 -6.46 20.09
N GLN A 255 -7.86 -6.19 19.31
CA GLN A 255 -7.98 -5.40 18.09
C GLN A 255 -8.82 -6.10 17.01
N ALA A 256 -8.70 -7.43 16.87
CA ALA A 256 -9.54 -8.21 15.98
C ALA A 256 -11.02 -8.16 16.40
N LYS A 257 -11.31 -8.32 17.69
CA LYS A 257 -12.68 -8.17 18.24
C LYS A 257 -13.24 -6.79 17.96
N ASP A 258 -12.46 -5.73 18.20
CA ASP A 258 -12.85 -4.35 17.93
C ASP A 258 -13.24 -4.14 16.44
N ARG A 259 -12.45 -4.68 15.50
CA ARG A 259 -12.80 -4.67 14.07
C ARG A 259 -14.05 -5.47 13.75
N LEU A 260 -14.26 -6.62 14.40
CA LEU A 260 -15.47 -7.42 14.22
C LEU A 260 -16.73 -6.71 14.78
N VAL A 261 -16.62 -5.97 15.88
CA VAL A 261 -17.72 -5.12 16.39
C VAL A 261 -18.07 -4.05 15.35
N PHE A 262 -17.08 -3.34 14.83
CA PHE A 262 -17.30 -2.36 13.77
C PHE A 262 -17.95 -2.98 12.53
N ALA A 263 -17.43 -4.12 12.05
CA ALA A 263 -17.96 -4.84 10.91
C ALA A 263 -19.43 -5.23 11.10
N THR A 264 -19.81 -5.68 12.31
CA THR A 264 -21.20 -6.04 12.64
C THR A 264 -22.15 -4.86 12.42
N THR A 265 -21.79 -3.69 12.94
CA THR A 265 -22.58 -2.46 12.78
C THR A 265 -22.74 -2.10 11.30
N ARG A 266 -21.65 -2.18 10.52
CA ARG A 266 -21.64 -1.85 9.09
C ARG A 266 -22.42 -2.84 8.24
N LEU A 267 -22.32 -4.15 8.50
CA LEU A 267 -23.11 -5.17 7.81
C LEU A 267 -24.62 -4.99 8.05
N ASN A 268 -25.00 -4.63 9.28
CA ASN A 268 -26.40 -4.32 9.61
C ASN A 268 -26.90 -3.08 8.87
N GLN A 269 -26.09 -2.01 8.82
CA GLN A 269 -26.43 -0.81 8.05
C GLN A 269 -26.56 -1.13 6.55
N ALA A 270 -25.62 -1.89 5.98
CA ALA A 270 -25.68 -2.32 4.58
C ALA A 270 -26.97 -3.07 4.27
N ARG A 271 -27.37 -4.02 5.13
CA ARG A 271 -28.65 -4.74 5.00
C ARG A 271 -29.85 -3.80 5.03
N GLN A 272 -29.92 -2.91 6.01
CA GLN A 272 -31.03 -1.98 6.16
C GLN A 272 -31.19 -1.03 4.96
N TYR A 273 -30.09 -0.55 4.37
CA TYR A 273 -30.15 0.29 3.18
C TYR A 273 -30.52 -0.51 1.93
N LEU A 274 -30.05 -1.75 1.82
CA LEU A 274 -30.43 -2.67 0.75
C LEU A 274 -31.94 -2.94 0.76
N ASP A 275 -32.50 -3.23 1.94
CA ASP A 275 -33.94 -3.50 2.11
C ASP A 275 -34.82 -2.26 1.77
N ARG A 276 -34.26 -1.05 1.89
CA ARG A 276 -34.91 0.21 1.48
C ARG A 276 -34.73 0.56 0.00
N GLY A 277 -33.99 -0.25 -0.77
CA GLY A 277 -33.67 0.04 -2.16
C GLY A 277 -32.58 1.10 -2.35
N GLU A 278 -31.85 1.46 -1.30
CA GLU A 278 -30.77 2.46 -1.31
C GLU A 278 -29.40 1.80 -1.56
N GLY A 279 -29.27 1.12 -2.70
CA GLY A 279 -28.09 0.30 -3.04
C GLY A 279 -26.74 1.02 -2.92
N ALA A 280 -26.66 2.27 -3.40
CA ALA A 280 -25.42 3.06 -3.30
C ALA A 280 -24.95 3.26 -1.85
N ARG A 281 -25.87 3.53 -0.91
CA ARG A 281 -25.53 3.64 0.51
C ARG A 281 -25.16 2.29 1.11
N ALA A 282 -25.88 1.23 0.74
CA ALA A 282 -25.57 -0.12 1.19
C ALA A 282 -24.14 -0.55 0.77
N THR A 283 -23.70 -0.20 -0.44
CA THR A 283 -22.32 -0.44 -0.91
C THR A 283 -21.28 0.24 -0.02
N VAL A 284 -21.49 1.50 0.37
CA VAL A 284 -20.53 2.22 1.24
C VAL A 284 -20.33 1.52 2.58
N TYR A 285 -21.42 1.09 3.22
CA TYR A 285 -21.34 0.36 4.49
C TYR A 285 -20.77 -1.05 4.32
N LEU A 286 -21.09 -1.73 3.21
CA LEU A 286 -20.51 -3.04 2.90
C LEU A 286 -18.99 -2.96 2.77
N ARG A 287 -18.46 -1.96 2.05
CA ARG A 287 -17.02 -1.77 1.88
C ARG A 287 -16.30 -1.54 3.20
N ALA A 288 -16.87 -0.71 4.08
CA ALA A 288 -16.33 -0.50 5.42
C ALA A 288 -16.33 -1.80 6.26
N ALA A 289 -17.36 -2.65 6.10
CA ALA A 289 -17.41 -3.94 6.77
C ALA A 289 -16.34 -4.91 6.24
N GLU A 290 -16.19 -5.02 4.92
CA GLU A 290 -15.18 -5.89 4.29
C GLU A 290 -13.77 -5.52 4.75
N ALA A 291 -13.41 -4.23 4.70
CA ALA A 291 -12.10 -3.77 5.15
C ALA A 291 -11.85 -4.06 6.65
N ALA A 292 -12.89 -3.96 7.48
CA ALA A 292 -12.78 -4.31 8.91
C ALA A 292 -12.63 -5.82 9.14
N VAL A 293 -13.38 -6.63 8.40
CA VAL A 293 -13.25 -8.10 8.43
C VAL A 293 -11.84 -8.52 7.99
N ASP A 294 -11.28 -7.90 6.96
CA ASP A 294 -9.93 -8.20 6.49
C ASP A 294 -8.87 -7.80 7.52
N GLN A 295 -8.98 -6.62 8.15
CA GLN A 295 -8.07 -6.24 9.24
C GLN A 295 -8.18 -7.17 10.46
N ALA A 296 -9.38 -7.66 10.80
CA ALA A 296 -9.53 -8.67 11.84
C ALA A 296 -8.77 -9.96 11.50
N GLY A 297 -8.80 -10.36 10.22
CA GLY A 297 -8.02 -11.47 9.69
C GLY A 297 -6.52 -11.26 9.86
N LEU A 298 -5.98 -10.10 9.46
CA LEU A 298 -4.56 -9.77 9.60
C LEU A 298 -4.05 -9.91 11.04
N PHE A 299 -4.83 -9.48 12.03
CA PHE A 299 -4.45 -9.63 13.44
C PHE A 299 -4.35 -11.10 13.88
N MET A 300 -5.33 -11.92 13.48
CA MET A 300 -5.34 -13.36 13.80
C MET A 300 -4.22 -14.11 13.07
N ASP A 301 -4.05 -13.84 11.78
CA ASP A 301 -3.00 -14.46 10.96
C ASP A 301 -1.60 -14.06 11.48
N GLY A 302 -1.43 -12.86 12.04
CA GLY A 302 -0.22 -12.44 12.72
C GLY A 302 0.13 -13.28 13.96
N ILE A 303 -0.88 -13.75 14.71
CA ILE A 303 -0.67 -14.65 15.86
C ILE A 303 -0.20 -16.02 15.37
N ASP A 304 -0.89 -16.58 14.37
CA ASP A 304 -0.55 -17.88 13.78
C ASP A 304 0.85 -17.88 13.14
N ARG A 305 1.18 -16.80 12.43
CA ARG A 305 2.51 -16.58 11.83
C ARG A 305 3.60 -16.55 12.90
N LEU A 306 3.41 -15.75 13.96
CA LEU A 306 4.38 -15.66 15.05
C LEU A 306 4.58 -17.01 15.74
N ALA A 307 3.51 -17.79 15.94
CA ALA A 307 3.61 -19.13 16.52
C ALA A 307 4.51 -20.06 15.68
N SER A 308 4.31 -20.05 14.36
CA SER A 308 5.14 -20.82 13.40
C SER A 308 6.60 -20.33 13.38
N GLU A 309 6.82 -19.02 13.40
CA GLU A 309 8.16 -18.41 13.41
C GLU A 309 8.92 -18.73 14.70
N LEU A 310 8.28 -18.67 15.86
CA LEU A 310 8.90 -19.03 17.15
C LEU A 310 9.28 -20.51 17.20
N ALA A 311 8.41 -21.40 16.69
CA ALA A 311 8.72 -22.83 16.60
C ALA A 311 9.89 -23.11 15.64
N SER A 312 9.90 -22.42 14.50
CA SER A 312 10.99 -22.50 13.51
C SER A 312 12.30 -21.98 14.11
N ALA A 313 12.25 -20.85 14.81
CA ALA A 313 13.41 -20.27 15.48
C ALA A 313 13.98 -21.18 16.57
N ALA A 314 13.11 -21.82 17.37
CA ALA A 314 13.52 -22.79 18.38
C ALA A 314 14.24 -24.00 17.76
N THR A 315 13.83 -24.43 16.56
CA THR A 315 14.45 -25.52 15.81
C THR A 315 15.81 -25.13 15.22
N LEU A 316 15.96 -23.89 14.75
CA LEU A 316 17.21 -23.37 14.15
C LEU A 316 18.30 -23.06 15.19
N LEU A 317 17.90 -22.62 16.39
CA LEU A 317 18.79 -22.07 17.40
C LEU A 317 19.96 -23.00 17.83
N PRO A 318 19.78 -24.33 18.01
CA PRO A 318 20.90 -25.23 18.28
C PRO A 318 21.97 -25.24 17.18
N GLY A 319 21.53 -25.15 15.91
CA GLY A 319 22.41 -25.04 14.75
C GLY A 319 23.19 -23.74 14.76
N ALA A 320 22.49 -22.61 14.89
CA ALA A 320 23.09 -21.28 14.99
C ALA A 320 24.16 -21.18 16.09
N LEU A 321 23.87 -21.77 17.25
CA LEU A 321 24.78 -21.80 18.38
C LEU A 321 26.03 -22.67 18.15
N ARG A 322 25.92 -23.76 17.39
CA ARG A 322 27.06 -24.59 17.00
C ARG A 322 27.95 -23.81 16.02
N ASP A 323 27.35 -23.17 15.03
CA ASP A 323 28.08 -22.42 14.00
C ASP A 323 28.78 -21.20 14.63
N ALA A 324 28.10 -20.45 15.51
CA ALA A 324 28.70 -19.35 16.27
C ALA A 324 29.89 -19.77 17.15
N ARG A 325 29.87 -20.99 17.70
CA ARG A 325 31.01 -21.50 18.48
C ARG A 325 32.18 -21.92 17.62
N ALA A 326 31.92 -22.47 16.44
CA ALA A 326 32.97 -22.77 15.47
C ALA A 326 33.67 -21.48 15.04
N GLU A 327 32.91 -20.42 14.74
CA GLU A 327 33.45 -19.11 14.40
C GLU A 327 34.24 -18.49 15.57
N LEU A 328 33.73 -18.56 16.79
CA LEU A 328 34.46 -18.14 17.99
C LEU A 328 35.78 -18.90 18.20
N ALA A 329 35.80 -20.20 17.90
CA ALA A 329 37.02 -21.00 18.01
C ALA A 329 38.04 -20.60 16.94
N ALA A 330 37.59 -20.38 15.69
CA ALA A 330 38.42 -19.89 14.60
C ALA A 330 39.02 -18.51 14.93
N ALA A 331 38.19 -17.56 15.40
CA ALA A 331 38.61 -16.22 15.77
C ALA A 331 39.65 -16.20 16.91
N ARG A 332 39.54 -17.11 17.90
CA ARG A 332 40.54 -17.26 18.98
C ARG A 332 41.89 -17.77 18.49
N GLY A 333 41.93 -18.46 17.35
CA GLY A 333 43.17 -18.91 16.72
C GLY A 333 43.94 -17.79 16.00
N LEU A 334 43.32 -16.63 15.79
CA LEU A 334 43.95 -15.49 15.12
C LEU A 334 44.80 -14.65 16.10
N PRO A 335 45.84 -13.94 15.61
CA PRO A 335 46.61 -13.01 16.43
C PRO A 335 45.74 -11.92 17.07
N ALA A 336 45.91 -11.68 18.37
CA ALA A 336 45.15 -10.70 19.15
C ALA A 336 45.56 -9.25 18.82
N VAL A 337 45.06 -8.72 17.70
CA VAL A 337 45.37 -7.37 17.20
C VAL A 337 44.10 -6.52 17.11
N GLY A 338 44.21 -5.24 17.46
CA GLY A 338 43.12 -4.27 17.31
C GLY A 338 41.90 -4.59 18.16
N ALA A 339 40.71 -4.45 17.58
CA ALA A 339 39.43 -4.65 18.27
C ALA A 339 39.00 -6.12 18.44
N LEU A 340 39.74 -7.07 17.83
CA LEU A 340 39.36 -8.49 17.78
C LEU A 340 39.17 -9.12 19.17
N PRO A 341 40.05 -8.92 20.18
CA PRO A 341 39.86 -9.52 21.51
C PRO A 341 38.55 -9.09 22.18
N GLY A 342 38.17 -7.81 22.01
CA GLY A 342 36.90 -7.28 22.52
C GLY A 342 35.70 -7.92 21.83
N ARG A 343 35.74 -8.05 20.49
CA ARG A 343 34.68 -8.72 19.72
C ARG A 343 34.52 -10.18 20.12
N ILE A 344 35.62 -10.92 20.30
CA ILE A 344 35.59 -12.32 20.77
C ILE A 344 34.96 -12.41 22.16
N THR A 345 35.32 -11.51 23.08
CA THR A 345 34.78 -11.50 24.44
C THR A 345 33.26 -11.24 24.43
N HIS A 346 32.82 -10.25 23.66
CA HIS A 346 31.39 -9.92 23.50
C HIS A 346 30.60 -11.11 22.91
N ALA A 347 31.08 -11.66 21.80
CA ALA A 347 30.46 -12.80 21.14
C ALA A 347 30.42 -14.05 22.05
N ALA A 348 31.49 -14.32 22.77
CA ALA A 348 31.55 -15.43 23.73
C ALA A 348 30.54 -15.27 24.87
N SER A 349 30.38 -14.05 25.40
CA SER A 349 29.38 -13.77 26.44
C SER A 349 27.97 -14.00 25.89
N ALA A 350 27.62 -13.37 24.76
CA ALA A 350 26.29 -13.48 24.18
C ALA A 350 25.90 -14.93 23.86
N VAL A 351 26.81 -15.70 23.26
CA VAL A 351 26.60 -17.13 22.97
C VAL A 351 26.45 -17.94 24.28
N ALA A 352 27.20 -17.62 25.33
CA ALA A 352 27.08 -18.27 26.62
C ALA A 352 25.77 -17.91 27.35
N ASP A 353 25.31 -16.67 27.26
CA ASP A 353 24.03 -16.20 27.79
C ASP A 353 22.87 -16.96 27.16
N VAL A 354 22.81 -16.98 25.82
CA VAL A 354 21.76 -17.71 25.09
C VAL A 354 21.79 -19.21 25.39
N ARG A 355 22.98 -19.82 25.56
CA ARG A 355 23.07 -21.21 26.03
C ARG A 355 22.44 -21.45 27.38
N ARG A 356 22.68 -20.55 28.34
CA ARG A 356 22.15 -20.67 29.70
C ARG A 356 20.63 -20.52 29.69
N GLU A 357 20.10 -19.63 28.87
CA GLU A 357 18.65 -19.47 28.69
C GLU A 357 18.00 -20.77 28.20
N ILE A 358 18.57 -21.44 27.20
CA ILE A 358 18.03 -22.70 26.65
C ILE A 358 18.25 -23.88 27.61
N ALA A 359 19.46 -24.04 28.14
CA ALA A 359 19.82 -25.16 29.01
C ALA A 359 19.14 -25.09 30.37
N GLY A 360 18.69 -23.90 30.78
CA GLY A 360 17.99 -23.68 32.03
C GLY A 360 16.70 -24.50 32.14
N GLY A 361 16.03 -24.84 31.03
CA GLY A 361 14.83 -25.71 30.93
C GLY A 361 13.60 -25.27 31.73
N VAL A 362 13.77 -24.37 32.69
CA VAL A 362 12.83 -23.94 33.73
C VAL A 362 12.32 -22.53 33.44
N ARG A 363 12.99 -21.75 32.58
CA ARG A 363 12.56 -20.38 32.22
C ARG A 363 12.19 -20.32 30.74
N PRO A 364 10.99 -19.80 30.41
CA PRO A 364 10.66 -19.46 29.03
C PRO A 364 11.68 -18.46 28.47
N TYR A 365 12.06 -18.63 27.21
CA TYR A 365 12.97 -17.74 26.49
C TYR A 365 12.31 -17.28 25.18
N ASP A 366 12.94 -16.33 24.50
CA ASP A 366 12.49 -15.80 23.21
C ASP A 366 13.40 -16.34 22.09
N PRO A 367 12.96 -17.34 21.32
CA PRO A 367 13.75 -17.94 20.25
C PRO A 367 14.18 -16.97 19.15
N LEU A 368 13.30 -16.05 18.73
CA LEU A 368 13.61 -15.06 17.70
C LEU A 368 14.62 -14.04 18.23
N GLY A 369 14.41 -13.55 19.45
CA GLY A 369 15.35 -12.68 20.15
C GLY A 369 16.71 -13.35 20.37
N ALA A 370 16.74 -14.64 20.69
CA ALA A 370 17.96 -15.41 20.87
C ALA A 370 18.73 -15.59 19.56
N LEU A 371 18.07 -15.94 18.46
CA LEU A 371 18.69 -16.01 17.13
C LEU A 371 19.30 -14.67 16.73
N ARG A 372 18.55 -13.57 16.91
CA ARG A 372 19.03 -12.21 16.64
C ARG A 372 20.30 -11.90 17.44
N ARG A 373 20.30 -12.15 18.75
CA ARG A 373 21.50 -11.91 19.60
C ARG A 373 22.71 -12.73 19.15
N VAL A 374 22.53 -13.99 18.75
CA VAL A 374 23.62 -14.83 18.24
C VAL A 374 24.17 -14.29 16.92
N ALA A 375 23.29 -13.93 15.97
CA ALA A 375 23.68 -13.35 14.69
C ALA A 375 24.41 -12.01 14.86
N ASP A 376 23.88 -11.12 15.70
CA ASP A 376 24.45 -9.80 15.97
C ASP A 376 25.82 -9.86 16.63
N ALA A 377 25.97 -10.75 17.61
CA ALA A 377 27.23 -10.86 18.35
C ALA A 377 28.33 -11.51 17.50
N THR A 378 27.98 -12.39 16.55
CA THR A 378 28.95 -13.11 15.70
C THR A 378 29.32 -12.34 14.43
N ALA A 379 28.43 -11.50 13.90
CA ALA A 379 28.65 -10.75 12.67
C ALA A 379 29.96 -9.90 12.63
N PRO A 380 30.43 -9.26 13.72
CA PRO A 380 31.71 -8.55 13.71
C PRO A 380 32.95 -9.45 13.60
N LEU A 381 32.83 -10.74 13.94
CA LEU A 381 33.89 -11.74 13.73
C LEU A 381 33.95 -12.15 12.26
N LEU A 382 32.77 -12.26 11.65
CA LEU A 382 32.57 -12.58 10.25
C LEU A 382 33.11 -11.49 9.30
N ALA A 383 33.16 -10.23 9.72
CA ALA A 383 33.71 -9.14 8.90
C ALA A 383 35.26 -9.10 8.85
N GLU A 384 35.95 -10.02 9.53
CA GLU A 384 37.41 -10.03 9.58
C GLU A 384 38.00 -10.84 8.41
N ASP A 385 38.66 -10.15 7.46
CA ASP A 385 39.21 -10.72 6.21
C ASP A 385 40.37 -11.73 6.38
N ARG A 386 40.63 -12.21 7.61
CA ARG A 386 41.84 -12.97 7.97
C ARG A 386 41.68 -14.49 8.03
N VAL A 387 40.53 -15.04 7.67
CA VAL A 387 40.25 -16.49 7.75
C VAL A 387 40.27 -17.14 6.36
N PRO A 388 41.21 -18.06 6.07
CA PRO A 388 41.21 -18.81 4.81
C PRO A 388 40.31 -20.06 4.88
N VAL A 389 39.42 -20.19 3.87
CA VAL A 389 38.62 -21.36 3.42
C VAL A 389 37.21 -21.56 4.04
N ASP A 390 36.24 -21.84 3.14
CA ASP A 390 34.77 -22.04 3.26
C ASP A 390 33.91 -20.89 3.81
N ARG A 391 34.42 -19.67 3.65
CA ARG A 391 33.73 -18.41 3.92
C ARG A 391 32.31 -18.36 3.33
N ALA A 392 32.12 -18.82 2.09
CA ALA A 392 30.83 -18.77 1.42
C ALA A 392 29.74 -19.68 2.05
N PHE A 393 30.13 -20.85 2.58
CA PHE A 393 29.20 -21.75 3.25
C PHE A 393 28.80 -21.21 4.63
N LEU A 394 29.78 -20.72 5.40
CA LEU A 394 29.54 -20.09 6.70
C LEU A 394 28.70 -18.82 6.56
N ASP A 395 29.03 -17.96 5.59
CA ASP A 395 28.23 -16.76 5.30
C ASP A 395 26.78 -17.10 5.00
N ARG A 396 26.53 -18.20 4.29
CA ARG A 396 25.17 -18.66 4.01
C ARG A 396 24.45 -19.18 5.26
N ALA A 397 25.12 -19.95 6.11
CA ALA A 397 24.53 -20.42 7.37
C ALA A 397 24.15 -19.25 8.29
N PHE A 398 25.05 -18.28 8.49
CA PHE A 398 24.76 -17.10 9.32
C PHE A 398 23.71 -16.18 8.70
N LEU A 399 23.67 -16.09 7.36
CA LEU A 399 22.59 -15.42 6.65
C LEU A 399 21.24 -16.08 6.97
N ASP A 400 21.13 -17.40 6.87
CA ASP A 400 19.91 -18.15 7.16
C ASP A 400 19.45 -17.95 8.62
N HIS A 401 20.39 -17.95 9.58
CA HIS A 401 20.08 -17.67 11.00
C HIS A 401 19.55 -16.26 11.24
N ALA A 402 20.01 -15.27 10.47
CA ALA A 402 19.56 -13.88 10.58
C ALA A 402 18.28 -13.59 9.79
N LEU A 403 17.99 -14.37 8.75
CA LEU A 403 16.86 -14.13 7.85
C LEU A 403 15.50 -14.31 8.52
N LEU A 404 15.34 -15.32 9.36
CA LEU A 404 14.06 -15.57 10.03
C LEU A 404 13.66 -14.42 10.98
N PRO A 405 14.51 -13.96 11.92
CA PRO A 405 14.21 -12.78 12.73
C PRO A 405 13.95 -11.51 11.90
N ALA A 406 14.73 -11.27 10.84
CA ALA A 406 14.57 -10.09 10.00
C ALA A 406 13.24 -10.09 9.24
N ARG A 407 12.84 -11.23 8.66
CA ARG A 407 11.55 -11.39 7.97
C ARG A 407 10.39 -11.22 8.94
N SER A 408 10.49 -11.82 10.13
CA SER A 408 9.50 -11.67 11.19
C SER A 408 9.34 -10.19 11.59
N ALA A 409 10.44 -9.47 11.81
CA ALA A 409 10.41 -8.05 12.15
C ALA A 409 9.79 -7.19 11.05
N VAL A 410 10.15 -7.41 9.78
CA VAL A 410 9.55 -6.70 8.64
C VAL A 410 8.06 -6.99 8.52
N ALA A 411 7.66 -8.25 8.66
CA ALA A 411 6.26 -8.65 8.57
C ALA A 411 5.42 -8.09 9.71
N LEU A 412 5.95 -8.02 10.94
CA LEU A 412 5.28 -7.39 12.09
C LEU A 412 5.13 -5.87 11.88
N ALA A 413 6.20 -5.21 11.43
CA ALA A 413 6.16 -3.78 11.13
C ALA A 413 5.18 -3.46 10.00
N SER A 414 5.16 -4.24 8.92
CA SER A 414 4.25 -4.01 7.79
C SER A 414 2.78 -4.23 8.18
N ASP A 415 2.48 -5.27 8.96
CA ASP A 415 1.13 -5.50 9.49
C ASP A 415 0.70 -4.36 10.43
N PHE A 416 1.60 -3.91 11.32
CA PHE A 416 1.30 -2.82 12.26
C PHE A 416 1.03 -1.51 11.51
N VAL A 417 1.86 -1.16 10.53
CA VAL A 417 1.62 0.01 9.67
C VAL A 417 0.30 -0.11 8.93
N THR A 418 -0.03 -1.28 8.37
CA THR A 418 -1.28 -1.51 7.63
C THR A 418 -2.52 -1.35 8.50
N THR A 419 -2.49 -1.93 9.70
CA THR A 419 -3.64 -1.96 10.63
C THR A 419 -3.79 -0.69 11.49
N HIS A 420 -2.80 0.21 11.43
CA HIS A 420 -2.77 1.49 12.15
C HIS A 420 -2.42 2.68 11.23
N ARG A 421 -2.63 2.53 9.91
CA ARG A 421 -2.23 3.50 8.89
C ARG A 421 -2.82 4.91 9.08
N GLY A 422 -3.97 5.04 9.74
CA GLY A 422 -4.58 6.34 10.06
C GLY A 422 -3.74 7.21 11.02
N ALA A 423 -2.88 6.61 11.85
CA ALA A 423 -2.01 7.34 12.78
C ALA A 423 -0.53 7.32 12.39
N VAL A 424 -0.08 6.29 11.67
CA VAL A 424 1.35 6.08 11.42
C VAL A 424 1.90 7.07 10.38
N GLY A 425 2.93 7.81 10.77
CA GLY A 425 3.54 8.88 9.99
C GLY A 425 4.66 8.45 9.03
N VAL A 426 5.28 9.45 8.41
CA VAL A 426 6.30 9.27 7.36
C VAL A 426 7.57 8.57 7.85
N GLU A 427 7.98 8.78 9.10
CA GLU A 427 9.25 8.24 9.62
C GLU A 427 9.20 6.72 9.72
N ALA A 428 8.15 6.19 10.35
CA ALA A 428 7.92 4.74 10.45
C ALA A 428 7.83 4.09 9.06
N ARG A 429 7.05 4.69 8.15
CA ARG A 429 6.86 4.18 6.77
C ARG A 429 8.16 4.20 5.97
N THR A 430 8.99 5.23 6.15
CA THR A 430 10.32 5.30 5.50
C THR A 430 11.22 4.16 5.98
N ARG A 431 11.29 3.93 7.30
CA ARG A 431 12.11 2.84 7.86
C ARG A 431 11.63 1.47 7.40
N LEU A 432 10.32 1.26 7.34
CA LEU A 432 9.73 0.04 6.79
C LEU A 432 10.09 -0.15 5.31
N SER A 433 9.92 0.88 4.48
CA SER A 433 10.26 0.81 3.05
C SER A 433 11.74 0.49 2.82
N GLU A 434 12.65 1.01 3.65
CA GLU A 434 14.07 0.67 3.56
C GLU A 434 14.37 -0.75 4.06
N ALA A 435 13.67 -1.22 5.10
CA ALA A 435 13.78 -2.60 5.57
C ALA A 435 13.34 -3.61 4.50
N GLU A 436 12.17 -3.38 3.89
CA GLU A 436 11.63 -4.19 2.80
C GLU A 436 12.59 -4.20 1.60
N ARG A 437 13.17 -3.05 1.24
CA ARG A 437 14.16 -2.95 0.15
C ARG A 437 15.38 -3.85 0.39
N HIS A 438 15.89 -3.89 1.62
CA HIS A 438 17.04 -4.73 1.97
C HIS A 438 16.72 -6.24 1.90
N LEU A 439 15.46 -6.65 2.05
CA LEU A 439 15.03 -8.05 1.90
C LEU A 439 14.56 -8.42 0.49
N ALA A 440 14.04 -7.47 -0.31
CA ALA A 440 13.48 -7.73 -1.63
C ALA A 440 14.53 -8.20 -2.66
N LEU A 441 15.76 -7.67 -2.57
CA LEU A 441 16.87 -8.05 -3.44
C LEU A 441 17.57 -9.30 -2.90
N ALA A 442 16.92 -10.48 -2.93
CA ALA A 442 17.45 -11.79 -2.51
C ALA A 442 18.73 -11.65 -1.66
N PRO A 443 18.60 -11.37 -0.35
CA PRO A 443 19.60 -10.64 0.43
C PRO A 443 20.98 -11.25 0.25
N ARG A 444 21.92 -10.44 -0.24
CA ARG A 444 23.20 -10.95 -0.71
C ARG A 444 24.25 -11.03 0.39
N THR A 445 24.05 -10.33 1.49
CA THR A 445 24.99 -10.28 2.61
C THR A 445 24.28 -10.31 3.96
N LEU A 446 24.97 -10.80 4.99
CA LEU A 446 24.51 -10.72 6.37
C LEU A 446 24.30 -9.26 6.83
N VAL A 447 25.08 -8.32 6.28
CA VAL A 447 24.95 -6.89 6.57
C VAL A 447 23.59 -6.36 6.11
N ASP A 448 23.14 -6.75 4.91
CA ASP A 448 21.82 -6.35 4.39
C ASP A 448 20.68 -6.86 5.28
N VAL A 449 20.74 -8.13 5.69
CA VAL A 449 19.70 -8.74 6.54
C VAL A 449 19.64 -8.08 7.91
N ARG A 450 20.80 -7.82 8.53
CA ARG A 450 20.86 -7.12 9.82
C ARG A 450 20.38 -5.67 9.71
N ARG A 451 20.69 -5.01 8.58
CA ARG A 451 20.20 -3.66 8.32
C ARG A 451 18.67 -3.66 8.17
N ALA A 452 18.11 -4.65 7.47
CA ALA A 452 16.66 -4.82 7.35
C ALA A 452 16.01 -5.04 8.73
N ASP A 453 16.54 -5.95 9.53
CA ASP A 453 16.03 -6.24 10.88
C ASP A 453 16.04 -4.99 11.77
N GLY A 454 17.15 -4.26 11.82
CA GLY A 454 17.26 -3.04 12.61
C GLY A 454 16.30 -1.94 12.16
N LEU A 455 16.14 -1.73 10.84
CA LEU A 455 15.20 -0.77 10.28
C LEU A 455 13.74 -1.16 10.55
N ALA A 456 13.41 -2.45 10.51
CA ALA A 456 12.06 -2.93 10.81
C ALA A 456 11.70 -2.75 12.29
N LEU A 457 12.64 -3.03 13.21
CA LEU A 457 12.45 -2.77 14.64
C LEU A 457 12.29 -1.27 14.93
N GLU A 458 13.05 -0.41 14.24
CA GLU A 458 12.90 1.04 14.34
C GLU A 458 11.54 1.52 13.80
N ALA A 459 11.10 0.98 12.66
CA ALA A 459 9.80 1.26 12.07
C ALA A 459 8.65 0.90 13.03
N GLN A 460 8.70 -0.29 13.64
CA GLN A 460 7.74 -0.74 14.63
C GLN A 460 7.69 0.23 15.83
N GLN A 461 8.84 0.58 16.40
CA GLN A 461 8.90 1.50 17.55
C GLN A 461 8.36 2.89 17.22
N LEU A 462 8.68 3.42 16.03
CA LEU A 462 8.15 4.70 15.53
C LEU A 462 6.62 4.62 15.37
N ALA A 463 6.12 3.58 14.71
CA ALA A 463 4.69 3.40 14.48
C ALA A 463 3.91 3.28 15.81
N GLU A 464 4.42 2.54 16.78
CA GLU A 464 3.81 2.46 18.10
C GLU A 464 3.82 3.80 18.85
N ARG A 465 4.88 4.62 18.69
CA ARG A 465 4.90 5.98 19.23
C ARG A 465 3.84 6.85 18.57
N ASP A 466 3.68 6.77 17.26
CA ASP A 466 2.68 7.51 16.50
C ASP A 466 1.26 7.15 16.97
N VAL A 467 0.97 5.85 17.11
CA VAL A 467 -0.33 5.36 17.61
C VAL A 467 -0.60 5.84 19.04
N ARG A 468 0.39 5.77 19.93
CA ARG A 468 0.26 6.29 21.30
C ARG A 468 0.04 7.81 21.33
N ALA A 469 0.70 8.55 20.44
CA ALA A 469 0.58 9.99 20.34
C ALA A 469 -0.76 10.44 19.73
N TYR A 470 -1.31 9.66 18.79
CA TYR A 470 -2.63 9.88 18.21
C TYR A 470 -3.74 9.71 19.26
N GLY A 471 -3.60 8.72 20.15
CA GLY A 471 -4.56 8.48 21.24
C GLY A 471 -5.85 7.81 20.76
N ASN A 472 -6.89 7.81 21.60
CA ASN A 472 -8.22 7.34 21.21
C ASN A 472 -9.27 8.43 21.44
N PRO A 473 -9.70 9.16 20.39
CA PRO A 473 -10.76 10.17 20.53
C PRO A 473 -12.17 9.55 20.73
N TYR A 474 -12.33 8.23 20.60
CA TYR A 474 -13.60 7.51 20.71
C TYR A 474 -13.63 6.60 21.94
N ALA A 475 -13.88 7.19 23.11
CA ALA A 475 -14.05 6.47 24.37
C ALA A 475 -15.53 6.19 24.73
N GLY A 476 -16.47 6.54 23.84
CA GLY A 476 -17.92 6.41 24.06
C GLY A 476 -18.48 5.03 23.66
N PRO A 477 -19.53 4.52 24.35
CA PRO A 477 -20.18 3.25 23.99
C PRO A 477 -20.85 3.24 22.61
N GLU A 478 -21.29 4.40 22.12
CA GLU A 478 -21.97 4.55 20.82
C GLU A 478 -21.01 4.48 19.61
N ASP A 479 -19.70 4.63 19.85
CA ASP A 479 -18.64 4.65 18.83
C ASP A 479 -17.73 3.40 18.89
N ALA A 480 -18.22 2.30 19.48
CA ALA A 480 -17.46 1.08 19.62
C ALA A 480 -16.95 0.57 18.25
N GLY A 481 -15.64 0.31 18.14
CA GLY A 481 -14.99 -0.07 16.88
C GLY A 481 -14.68 1.06 15.90
N VAL A 482 -15.26 2.26 16.07
CA VAL A 482 -15.01 3.40 15.16
C VAL A 482 -13.58 3.91 15.31
N GLY A 483 -13.10 4.06 16.54
CA GLY A 483 -11.71 4.49 16.78
C GLY A 483 -10.70 3.54 16.17
N GLY A 484 -10.95 2.24 16.25
CA GLY A 484 -10.18 1.24 15.55
C GLY A 484 -10.25 1.38 14.02
N ALA A 485 -11.43 1.58 13.45
CA ALA A 485 -11.60 1.74 12.01
C ALA A 485 -10.90 3.00 11.45
N VAL A 486 -10.94 4.12 12.18
CA VAL A 486 -10.21 5.35 11.84
C VAL A 486 -8.70 5.11 11.96
N LEU A 487 -8.25 4.54 13.08
CA LEU A 487 -6.84 4.22 13.31
C LEU A 487 -6.29 3.27 12.23
N GLY A 488 -7.08 2.30 11.80
CA GLY A 488 -6.74 1.39 10.70
C GLY A 488 -6.90 1.96 9.31
N GLY A 489 -7.30 3.22 9.16
CA GLY A 489 -7.55 3.85 7.86
C GLY A 489 -8.60 3.11 7.02
N ILE A 490 -9.53 2.41 7.67
CA ILE A 490 -10.75 1.90 7.02
C ILE A 490 -11.63 3.09 6.67
N LEU A 491 -11.77 4.03 7.62
CA LEU A 491 -12.44 5.30 7.45
C LEU A 491 -11.41 6.39 7.14
N LEU A 492 -11.71 7.27 6.18
CA LEU A 492 -10.80 8.33 5.74
C LEU A 492 -10.79 9.58 6.63
N ASP A 493 -11.77 9.71 7.52
CA ASP A 493 -11.86 10.80 8.48
C ASP A 493 -12.52 10.34 9.78
N ASP A 494 -12.51 11.23 10.76
CA ASP A 494 -12.95 11.00 12.13
C ASP A 494 -14.49 10.97 12.29
N THR A 495 -15.26 10.94 11.21
CA THR A 495 -16.72 10.88 11.30
C THR A 495 -17.24 9.45 11.14
N PRO A 496 -18.27 9.03 11.90
CA PRO A 496 -18.90 7.71 11.72
C PRO A 496 -19.52 7.47 10.34
N ASN A 497 -19.63 8.50 9.49
CA ASN A 497 -20.11 8.41 8.10
C ASN A 497 -19.02 8.77 7.08
N ALA A 498 -17.76 8.77 7.50
CA ALA A 498 -16.62 8.88 6.60
C ALA A 498 -16.73 7.82 5.50
N PRO A 499 -16.38 8.16 4.25
CA PRO A 499 -16.26 7.13 3.22
C PRO A 499 -15.16 6.13 3.63
N ALA A 500 -15.39 4.87 3.30
CA ALA A 500 -14.34 3.86 3.39
C ALA A 500 -13.25 4.16 2.35
N ALA A 501 -12.00 3.83 2.66
CA ALA A 501 -10.94 3.84 1.67
C ALA A 501 -11.24 2.82 0.55
N SER A 502 -11.00 3.20 -0.70
CA SER A 502 -11.17 2.37 -1.89
C SER A 502 -9.97 2.51 -2.83
N PHE A 503 -9.77 1.56 -3.74
CA PHE A 503 -8.74 1.59 -4.77
C PHE A 503 -8.76 2.94 -5.50
N GLY A 504 -7.63 3.61 -5.62
CA GLY A 504 -7.56 4.90 -6.29
C GLY A 504 -6.52 5.79 -5.64
N GLY A 505 -6.21 6.91 -6.30
CA GLY A 505 -5.31 7.90 -5.74
C GLY A 505 -5.99 8.83 -4.73
N PRO A 506 -5.26 9.83 -4.20
CA PRO A 506 -5.78 10.73 -3.18
C PRO A 506 -7.08 11.48 -3.57
N ARG A 507 -7.39 11.64 -4.86
CA ARG A 507 -8.62 12.34 -5.30
C ARG A 507 -9.84 11.43 -5.38
N THR A 508 -9.63 10.13 -5.57
CA THR A 508 -10.72 9.17 -5.84
C THR A 508 -10.92 8.18 -4.71
N ARG A 509 -9.96 7.98 -3.81
CA ARG A 509 -10.01 6.96 -2.72
C ARG A 509 -11.21 7.06 -1.78
N GLY A 510 -11.88 8.22 -1.69
CA GLY A 510 -13.06 8.46 -0.85
C GLY A 510 -14.37 8.66 -1.62
N ARG A 511 -14.43 8.25 -2.88
CA ARG A 511 -15.63 8.38 -3.72
C ARG A 511 -16.80 7.57 -3.13
N ARG A 512 -17.99 8.16 -3.20
CA ARG A 512 -19.24 7.59 -2.69
C ARG A 512 -20.21 7.13 -3.79
N ASP A 513 -19.92 7.55 -5.02
CA ASP A 513 -20.76 7.31 -6.18
C ASP A 513 -20.06 6.27 -7.07
N PHE A 514 -20.76 5.17 -7.29
CA PHE A 514 -20.46 4.13 -8.27
C PHE A 514 -21.52 4.21 -9.38
#